data_AF-A0A0L1JJ21-F1
#
_entry.id   AF-A0A0L1JJ21-F1
#
_cell.length_a   1.000
_cell.length_b   1.000
_cell.length_c   1.000
_cell.angle_alpha   90.00
_cell.angle_beta   90.00
_cell.angle_gamma   90.00
#
_symmetry.space_group_name_H-M   'P 1'
#
loop_
_entity.id
_entity.type
_entity.pdbx_description
1 polymer ?
#
loop_
_entity_poly.entity_id
_entity_poly.type
_entity_poly.pdbx_seq_one_letter_code
_entity_poly.pdbx_strand_id
1 'polypeptide(L)'
;MSKSLRSVKIPSDVDTSQDDIDHVLMNPCLAHSVFYDRGVGFFTSSWLQRVATGVAGFAENGGKMRLITSPKLKPEDWAAIKQGADALEDDHLLQALRTEVDELEKSASSKPVQTLSYMIAEGLLTVRLAVPTGKLDGDYHPK
;
A
#
# COMPACT_ATOMS: atom_id res chain seq x y z
N MET A 1 -5.45 8.47 21.72
CA MET A 1 -5.27 7.12 22.31
C MET A 1 -4.60 6.25 21.24
N SER A 2 -3.50 5.57 21.56
CA SER A 2 -2.83 4.70 20.59
C SER A 2 -3.75 3.50 20.27
N LYS A 3 -4.17 3.39 19.00
CA LYS A 3 -4.89 2.22 18.50
C LYS A 3 -3.92 1.03 18.48
N SER A 4 -4.38 -0.15 18.90
CA SER A 4 -3.55 -1.37 18.97
C SER A 4 -4.19 -2.51 18.19
N LEU A 5 -3.39 -3.30 17.47
CA LEU A 5 -3.85 -4.50 16.79
C LEU A 5 -4.48 -5.52 17.76
N ARG A 6 -4.03 -5.54 19.02
CA ARG A 6 -4.58 -6.43 20.07
C ARG A 6 -6.03 -6.11 20.43
N SER A 7 -6.52 -4.90 20.12
CA SER A 7 -7.92 -4.53 20.36
C SER A 7 -8.83 -4.79 19.16
N VAL A 8 -8.28 -5.24 18.02
CA VAL A 8 -9.07 -5.55 16.83
C VAL A 8 -9.75 -6.89 17.04
N LYS A 9 -11.08 -6.92 16.90
CA LYS A 9 -11.83 -8.17 16.86
C LYS A 9 -11.70 -8.76 15.47
N ILE A 10 -10.97 -9.86 15.36
CA ILE A 10 -10.73 -10.57 14.11
C ILE A 10 -11.64 -11.81 14.08
N PRO A 11 -12.29 -12.14 12.94
CA PRO A 11 -13.02 -13.39 12.78
C PRO A 11 -12.13 -14.61 13.09
N SER A 12 -12.71 -15.69 13.63
CA SER A 12 -11.93 -16.93 13.85
C SER A 12 -11.48 -17.57 12.54
N ASP A 13 -12.26 -17.36 11.48
CA ASP A 13 -12.08 -17.93 10.14
C ASP A 13 -12.51 -16.88 9.11
N VAL A 14 -11.85 -16.86 7.96
CA VAL A 14 -12.17 -15.98 6.82
C VAL A 14 -12.11 -16.82 5.55
N ASP A 15 -13.19 -16.85 4.78
CA ASP A 15 -13.28 -17.55 3.51
C ASP A 15 -13.40 -16.53 2.39
N THR A 16 -12.40 -16.42 1.53
CA THR A 16 -12.41 -15.46 0.41
C THR A 16 -13.52 -15.68 -0.62
N SER A 17 -14.23 -16.82 -0.58
CA SER A 17 -15.41 -17.07 -1.40
C SER A 17 -16.70 -16.49 -0.80
N GLN A 18 -16.72 -16.21 0.51
CA GLN A 18 -17.87 -15.70 1.26
C GLN A 18 -17.64 -14.29 1.80
N ASP A 19 -16.41 -13.98 2.18
CA ASP A 19 -16.00 -12.78 2.89
C ASP A 19 -15.19 -11.84 2.01
N ASP A 20 -15.44 -10.54 2.16
CA ASP A 20 -14.51 -9.52 1.72
C ASP A 20 -13.37 -9.40 2.73
N ILE A 21 -12.27 -10.13 2.47
CA ILE A 21 -11.08 -10.13 3.33
C ILE A 21 -10.52 -8.74 3.58
N ASP A 22 -10.65 -7.81 2.62
CA ASP A 22 -10.14 -6.46 2.81
C ASP A 22 -10.99 -5.71 3.84
N HIS A 23 -12.31 -5.93 3.83
CA HIS A 23 -13.23 -5.32 4.79
C HIS A 23 -13.14 -5.96 6.18
N VAL A 24 -13.19 -7.30 6.27
CA VAL A 24 -13.31 -8.00 7.55
C VAL A 24 -11.97 -8.16 8.28
N LEU A 25 -10.84 -8.06 7.56
CA LEU A 25 -9.52 -8.31 8.11
C LEU A 25 -8.53 -7.17 7.80
N MET A 26 -8.28 -6.85 6.54
CA MET A 26 -7.16 -5.97 6.19
C MET A 26 -7.36 -4.54 6.68
N ASN A 27 -8.53 -3.94 6.44
CA ASN A 27 -8.83 -2.56 6.86
C ASN A 27 -8.76 -2.40 8.39
N PRO A 28 -9.42 -3.25 9.20
CA PRO A 28 -9.29 -3.21 10.66
C PRO A 28 -7.85 -3.36 11.14
N CYS A 29 -7.09 -4.30 10.57
CA CYS A 29 -5.71 -4.54 10.96
C CYS A 29 -4.81 -3.36 10.62
N LEU A 30 -4.90 -2.81 9.40
CA LEU A 30 -4.09 -1.68 8.96
C LEU A 30 -4.37 -0.43 9.82
N ALA A 31 -5.64 -0.10 10.07
CA ALA A 31 -6.02 1.07 10.88
C ALA A 31 -5.51 1.03 12.34
N HIS A 32 -5.09 -0.14 12.81
CA HIS A 32 -4.60 -0.40 14.17
C HIS A 32 -3.12 -0.83 14.22
N SER A 33 -2.40 -0.73 13.10
CA SER A 33 -1.00 -1.11 12.97
C SER A 33 -0.10 0.11 12.74
N VAL A 34 1.19 -0.09 13.03
CA VAL A 34 2.27 0.87 12.74
C VAL A 34 3.33 0.30 11.80
N PHE A 35 3.31 -1.01 11.55
CA PHE A 35 4.16 -1.68 10.58
C PHE A 35 3.36 -2.71 9.80
N TYR A 36 3.64 -2.84 8.50
CA TYR A 36 3.05 -3.88 7.66
C TYR A 36 4.04 -4.33 6.58
N ASP A 37 4.45 -5.59 6.65
CA ASP A 37 5.23 -6.24 5.61
C ASP A 37 4.31 -7.07 4.70
N ARG A 38 4.38 -6.81 3.40
CA ARG A 38 3.60 -7.53 2.38
C ARG A 38 4.51 -8.11 1.31
N GLY A 39 4.53 -9.44 1.20
CA GLY A 39 5.07 -10.13 0.03
C GLY A 39 3.93 -10.61 -0.86
N VAL A 40 3.93 -10.27 -2.15
CA VAL A 40 2.97 -10.78 -3.13
C VAL A 40 3.61 -10.98 -4.49
N GLY A 41 3.24 -12.03 -5.22
CA GLY A 41 3.82 -12.27 -6.54
C GLY A 41 3.40 -11.25 -7.60
N PHE A 42 2.16 -10.76 -7.51
CA PHE A 42 1.62 -9.72 -8.36
C PHE A 42 1.00 -8.62 -7.50
N PHE A 43 1.34 -7.38 -7.81
CA PHE A 43 0.79 -6.20 -7.17
C PHE A 43 0.18 -5.26 -8.20
N THR A 44 -0.95 -4.67 -7.83
CA THR A 44 -1.57 -3.55 -8.54
C THR A 44 -2.03 -2.51 -7.52
N SER A 45 -1.95 -1.22 -7.88
CA SER A 45 -2.38 -0.13 -6.99
C SER A 45 -3.85 -0.23 -6.59
N SER A 46 -4.70 -0.89 -7.38
CA SER A 46 -6.12 -1.11 -7.07
C SER A 46 -6.35 -1.79 -5.71
N TRP A 47 -5.38 -2.54 -5.18
CA TRP A 47 -5.49 -3.07 -3.81
C TRP A 47 -5.56 -1.93 -2.78
N LEU A 48 -4.80 -0.84 -2.94
CA LEU A 48 -4.82 0.32 -2.04
C LEU A 48 -6.21 0.97 -1.97
N GLN A 49 -6.95 0.97 -3.08
CA GLN A 49 -8.34 1.46 -3.09
C GLN A 49 -9.26 0.58 -2.22
N ARG A 50 -9.10 -0.75 -2.28
CA ARG A 50 -9.92 -1.68 -1.46
C ARG A 50 -9.60 -1.55 0.04
N VAL A 51 -8.36 -1.19 0.36
CA VAL A 51 -7.90 -0.99 1.75
C VAL A 51 -7.75 0.48 2.17
N ALA A 52 -8.40 1.40 1.47
CA ALA A 52 -8.16 2.84 1.64
C ALA A 52 -8.45 3.33 3.07
N THR A 53 -9.51 2.84 3.72
CA THR A 53 -9.86 3.22 5.10
C THR A 53 -8.83 2.71 6.11
N GLY A 54 -8.32 1.50 5.91
CA GLY A 54 -7.23 0.94 6.69
C GLY A 54 -5.93 1.71 6.52
N VAL A 55 -5.58 2.06 5.28
CA VAL A 55 -4.39 2.84 4.94
C VAL A 55 -4.45 4.24 5.54
N ALA A 56 -5.61 4.90 5.54
CA ALA A 56 -5.78 6.21 6.19
C ALA A 56 -5.47 6.13 7.70
N GLY A 57 -6.05 5.16 8.41
CA GLY A 57 -5.74 4.95 9.83
C GLY A 57 -4.28 4.55 10.07
N PHE A 58 -3.69 3.76 9.18
CA PHE A 58 -2.28 3.39 9.23
C PHE A 58 -1.37 4.64 9.09
N ALA A 59 -1.71 5.55 8.18
CA ALA A 59 -1.03 6.82 7.98
C ALA A 59 -1.12 7.73 9.22
N GLU A 60 -2.32 7.88 9.80
CA GLU A 60 -2.54 8.64 11.04
C GLU A 60 -1.70 8.12 12.21
N ASN A 61 -1.44 6.81 12.25
CA ASN A 61 -0.61 6.18 13.27
C ASN A 61 0.91 6.33 13.01
N GLY A 62 1.32 7.01 11.94
CA GLY A 62 2.73 7.09 11.52
C GLY A 62 3.27 5.76 10.99
N GLY A 63 2.42 4.95 10.37
CA GLY A 63 2.74 3.60 9.95
C GLY A 63 3.77 3.52 8.82
N LYS A 64 4.54 2.44 8.79
CA LYS A 64 5.50 2.12 7.72
C LYS A 64 5.24 0.77 7.08
N MET A 65 4.96 0.77 5.79
CA MET A 65 4.67 -0.40 4.98
C MET A 65 5.86 -0.76 4.10
N ARG A 66 6.14 -2.05 3.94
CA ARG A 66 7.10 -2.55 2.96
C ARG A 66 6.45 -3.61 2.07
N LEU A 67 6.48 -3.36 0.77
CA LEU A 67 5.94 -4.23 -0.27
C LEU A 67 7.09 -4.90 -1.03
N ILE A 68 7.08 -6.22 -1.11
CA ILE A 68 7.97 -7.02 -1.95
C ILE A 68 7.14 -7.70 -3.04
N THR A 69 7.47 -7.44 -4.29
CA THR A 69 6.72 -8.01 -5.43
C THR A 69 7.60 -8.30 -6.64
N SER A 70 7.10 -9.11 -7.58
CA SER A 70 7.81 -9.39 -8.83
C SER A 70 7.91 -8.12 -9.70
N PRO A 71 8.88 -8.02 -10.62
CA PRO A 71 8.97 -6.92 -11.58
C PRO A 71 7.92 -7.03 -12.70
N LYS A 72 6.69 -7.38 -12.35
CA LYS A 72 5.52 -7.51 -13.23
C LYS A 72 4.46 -6.52 -12.77
N LEU A 73 4.64 -5.27 -13.16
CA LEU A 73 3.79 -4.15 -12.78
C LEU A 73 3.08 -3.60 -14.02
N LYS A 74 1.89 -3.04 -13.81
CA LYS A 74 1.25 -2.24 -14.86
C LYS A 74 2.08 -0.99 -15.14
N PRO A 75 2.06 -0.46 -16.37
CA PRO A 75 2.77 0.77 -16.70
C PRO A 75 2.42 1.95 -15.77
N GLU A 76 1.13 2.12 -15.42
CA GLU A 76 0.71 3.17 -14.50
C GLU A 76 1.28 2.99 -13.07
N ASP A 77 1.31 1.75 -12.57
CA ASP A 77 1.81 1.43 -11.24
C ASP A 77 3.33 1.63 -11.17
N TRP A 78 4.05 1.24 -12.22
CA TRP A 78 5.48 1.50 -12.35
C TRP A 78 5.79 3.00 -12.40
N ALA A 79 5.02 3.76 -13.18
CA ALA A 79 5.19 5.21 -13.25
C ALA A 79 4.96 5.88 -11.89
N ALA A 80 3.94 5.47 -11.13
CA ALA A 80 3.69 5.96 -9.78
C ALA A 80 4.80 5.59 -8.79
N ILE A 81 5.31 4.35 -8.85
CA ILE A 81 6.45 3.93 -8.01
C ILE A 81 7.67 4.81 -8.29
N LYS A 82 7.96 5.07 -9.57
CA LYS A 82 9.07 5.95 -9.95
C LYS A 82 8.85 7.38 -9.48
N GLN A 83 7.67 7.95 -9.73
CA GLN A 83 7.35 9.32 -9.33
C GLN A 83 7.44 9.51 -7.80
N GLY A 84 6.92 8.57 -7.03
CA GLY A 84 7.01 8.61 -5.57
C GLY A 84 8.45 8.49 -5.07
N ALA A 85 9.28 7.68 -5.74
CA ALA A 85 10.70 7.57 -5.41
C ALA A 85 11.48 8.86 -5.76
N ASP A 86 11.22 9.45 -6.93
CA ASP A 86 11.83 10.71 -7.35
C ASP A 86 11.46 11.85 -6.37
N ALA A 87 10.24 11.84 -5.82
CA ALA A 87 9.75 12.82 -4.84
C ALA A 87 10.46 12.77 -3.48
N LEU A 88 11.18 11.69 -3.15
CA LEU A 88 11.98 11.62 -1.90
C LEU A 88 13.12 12.64 -1.89
N GLU A 89 13.58 13.08 -3.06
CA GLU A 89 14.69 14.03 -3.22
C GLU A 89 14.23 15.35 -3.89
N ASP A 90 12.94 15.52 -4.13
CA ASP A 90 12.34 16.71 -4.77
C ASP A 90 11.14 17.23 -3.96
N ASP A 91 11.40 18.27 -3.16
CA ASP A 91 10.39 18.93 -2.30
C ASP A 91 9.22 19.52 -3.09
N HIS A 92 9.45 19.99 -4.33
CA HIS A 92 8.38 20.53 -5.15
C HIS A 92 7.44 19.41 -5.63
N LEU A 93 8.01 18.28 -6.05
CA LEU A 93 7.23 17.11 -6.44
C LEU A 93 6.48 16.53 -5.24
N LEU A 94 7.12 16.44 -4.08
CA LEU A 94 6.48 16.01 -2.82
C LEU A 94 5.27 16.90 -2.50
N GLN A 95 5.44 18.22 -2.57
CA GLN A 95 4.34 19.15 -2.28
C GLN A 95 3.20 19.06 -3.30
N ALA A 96 3.51 18.78 -4.57
CA ALA A 96 2.49 18.53 -5.59
C ALA A 96 1.69 17.25 -5.29
N LEU A 97 2.37 16.17 -4.89
CA LEU A 97 1.72 14.91 -4.51
C LEU A 97 0.84 15.05 -3.27
N ARG A 98 1.30 15.79 -2.24
CA ARG A 98 0.47 16.16 -1.07
C ARG A 98 -0.81 16.87 -1.48
N THR A 99 -0.66 17.90 -2.31
CA THR A 99 -1.80 18.70 -2.79
C THR A 99 -2.81 17.84 -3.56
N GLU A 100 -2.32 16.95 -4.44
CA GLU A 100 -3.20 16.04 -5.19
C GLU A 100 -3.98 15.10 -4.26
N VAL A 101 -3.34 14.52 -3.25
CA VAL A 101 -4.03 13.64 -2.29
C VAL A 101 -5.03 14.39 -1.42
N ASP A 102 -4.72 15.61 -0.97
CA ASP A 102 -5.66 16.46 -0.23
C ASP A 102 -6.92 16.78 -1.08
N GLU A 103 -6.76 16.97 -2.39
CA GLU A 103 -7.88 17.18 -3.31
C GLU A 103 -8.71 15.91 -3.52
N LEU A 104 -8.07 14.74 -3.58
CA LEU A 104 -8.76 13.46 -3.65
C LEU A 104 -9.62 13.22 -2.41
N GLU A 105 -9.10 13.52 -1.23
CA GLU A 105 -9.86 13.44 0.03
C GLU A 105 -11.08 14.37 0.00
N LYS A 106 -10.88 15.65 -0.33
CA LYS A 106 -11.97 16.65 -0.39
C LYS A 106 -13.05 16.32 -1.41
N SER A 107 -12.66 15.71 -2.53
CA SER A 107 -13.59 15.31 -3.59
C SER A 107 -14.24 13.95 -3.36
N ALA A 108 -13.92 13.26 -2.26
CA ALA A 108 -14.30 11.87 -2.01
C ALA A 108 -13.98 10.95 -3.20
N SER A 109 -12.91 11.27 -3.94
CA SER A 109 -12.44 10.51 -5.09
C SER A 109 -11.31 9.59 -4.68
N SER A 110 -11.28 8.39 -5.25
CA SER A 110 -10.20 7.42 -5.02
C SER A 110 -9.43 7.23 -6.31
N LYS A 111 -8.16 7.67 -6.32
CA LYS A 111 -7.23 7.35 -7.41
C LYS A 111 -6.04 6.55 -6.88
N PRO A 112 -6.07 5.21 -6.99
CA PRO A 112 -5.08 4.34 -6.35
C PRO A 112 -3.64 4.56 -6.83
N VAL A 113 -3.44 4.94 -8.10
CA VAL A 113 -2.12 5.21 -8.69
C VAL A 113 -1.47 6.44 -8.03
N GLN A 114 -2.24 7.52 -7.86
CA GLN A 114 -1.83 8.72 -7.14
C GLN A 114 -1.51 8.43 -5.68
N THR A 115 -2.39 7.67 -5.01
CA THR A 115 -2.16 7.23 -3.63
C THR A 115 -0.88 6.42 -3.50
N LEU A 116 -0.58 5.53 -4.45
CA LEU A 116 0.67 4.75 -4.47
C LEU A 116 1.91 5.67 -4.52
N SER A 117 1.91 6.65 -5.43
CA SER A 117 3.01 7.62 -5.59
C SER A 117 3.22 8.43 -4.32
N TYR A 118 2.14 9.00 -3.77
CA TYR A 118 2.17 9.77 -2.52
C TYR A 118 2.66 8.95 -1.32
N MET A 119 2.17 7.72 -1.14
CA MET A 119 2.60 6.87 -0.02
C MET A 119 4.11 6.58 -0.05
N ILE A 120 4.70 6.47 -1.24
CA ILE A 120 6.14 6.28 -1.38
C ILE A 120 6.87 7.59 -1.06
N ALA A 121 6.39 8.72 -1.58
CA ALA A 121 6.96 10.05 -1.37
C ALA A 121 7.00 10.45 0.11
N GLU A 122 5.97 10.11 0.89
CA GLU A 122 5.92 10.35 2.34
C GLU A 122 6.71 9.31 3.17
N GLY A 123 7.31 8.31 2.52
CA GLY A 123 7.98 7.21 3.21
C GLY A 123 7.04 6.27 3.98
N LEU A 124 5.73 6.36 3.74
CA LEU A 124 4.73 5.42 4.27
C LEU A 124 4.85 4.04 3.63
N LEU A 125 5.28 3.96 2.38
CA LEU A 125 5.43 2.73 1.62
C LEU A 125 6.80 2.63 0.96
N THR A 126 7.51 1.54 1.25
CA THR A 126 8.72 1.15 0.50
C THR A 126 8.41 -0.01 -0.41
N VAL A 127 8.60 0.15 -1.72
CA VAL A 127 8.43 -0.94 -2.70
C VAL A 127 9.80 -1.52 -3.06
N ARG A 128 9.92 -2.85 -3.01
CA ARG A 128 11.12 -3.59 -3.43
C ARG A 128 10.75 -4.64 -4.47
N LEU A 129 11.50 -4.67 -5.57
CA LEU A 129 11.30 -5.66 -6.61
C LEU A 129 12.16 -6.91 -6.35
N ALA A 130 11.51 -8.07 -6.30
CA ALA A 130 12.17 -9.35 -6.22
C ALA A 130 12.61 -9.78 -7.62
N VAL A 131 13.89 -9.55 -7.93
CA VAL A 131 14.49 -9.90 -9.21
C VAL A 131 15.10 -11.31 -9.11
N PRO A 132 14.66 -12.29 -9.92
CA PRO A 132 15.28 -13.61 -9.94
C PRO A 132 16.71 -13.52 -10.46
N THR A 133 17.63 -14.24 -9.81
CA THR A 133 19.06 -14.26 -10.17
C THR A 133 19.54 -15.68 -10.48
N GLY A 134 20.52 -15.82 -11.38
CA GLY A 134 21.13 -17.11 -11.71
C GLY A 134 20.28 -17.95 -12.66
N LYS A 135 20.05 -19.22 -12.33
CA LYS A 135 19.21 -20.15 -13.12
C LYS A 135 17.73 -20.15 -12.72
N LEU A 136 17.33 -19.21 -11.86
CA LEU A 136 15.94 -19.08 -11.44
C LEU A 136 15.17 -18.34 -12.54
N ASP A 137 14.10 -18.96 -13.02
CA ASP A 137 13.08 -18.35 -13.86
C ASP A 137 11.76 -18.23 -13.09
N GLY A 138 10.92 -17.28 -13.48
CA GLY A 138 9.57 -17.12 -12.92
C GLY A 138 9.41 -16.04 -11.85
N ASP A 139 8.24 -16.04 -11.24
CA ASP A 139 7.76 -14.97 -10.34
C ASP A 139 8.12 -15.23 -8.89
N TYR A 140 8.23 -14.14 -8.13
CA TYR A 140 8.26 -14.23 -6.68
C TYR A 140 6.95 -14.84 -6.20
N HIS A 141 6.99 -16.01 -5.54
CA HIS A 141 5.84 -16.59 -4.89
C HIS A 141 6.15 -16.73 -3.40
N PRO A 142 5.60 -15.87 -2.53
CA PRO A 142 5.71 -16.08 -1.09
C PRO A 142 5.02 -17.40 -0.74
N LYS A 143 5.69 -18.25 0.04
CA LYS A 143 5.12 -19.48 0.62
C LYS A 143 4.89 -19.26 2.11
#